data_AF-A0A949WTN2-F1
#
_entry.id   AF-A0A949WTN2-F1
#
_cell.length_a   1.000
_cell.length_b   1.000
_cell.length_c   1.000
_cell.angle_alpha   90.00
_cell.angle_beta   90.00
_cell.angle_gamma   90.00
#
_symmetry.space_group_name_H-M   'P 1'
#
loop_
_entity.id
_entity.type
_entity.pdbx_description
1 polymer ?
#
loop_
_entity_poly.entity_id
_entity_poly.type
_entity_poly.pdbx_seq_one_letter_code
_entity_poly.pdbx_strand_id
1 'polypeptide(L)'
;MKFTNRSLFFVVGFVVLIVFGFGGYQIGRFFLREPTAKNSVDAKPVKNDKVRASLGNFRKLEGTSYLIAPVNYQQDYRQNSYAKKASTTRNYLFVNANDKSAQQLVPENDYLFLNAQEVFLERRADKIARGMWYEVVKADSNDDKRLDEKDKKTIAVSDVSGSDYTEVIDEVDRLLGSHQKNSTTLLVFYELDGREYVGEINILRRVLVEQQVLPAIR
;
A
#
# COMPACT_ATOMS: atom_id res chain seq x y z
N MET A 1 15.98 63.65 2.94
CA MET A 1 14.74 62.87 2.75
C MET A 1 14.97 61.86 1.62
N LYS A 2 14.60 60.58 1.84
CA LYS A 2 14.50 59.46 0.87
C LYS A 2 15.79 58.78 0.36
N PHE A 3 16.36 57.88 1.16
CA PHE A 3 17.19 56.76 0.65
C PHE A 3 16.87 55.38 1.27
N THR A 4 15.82 55.25 2.07
CA THR A 4 15.61 54.04 2.90
C THR A 4 14.76 52.95 2.25
N ASN A 5 14.22 53.16 1.04
CA ASN A 5 13.25 52.21 0.48
C ASN A 5 13.88 51.22 -0.51
N ARG A 6 15.02 51.53 -1.14
CA ARG A 6 15.60 50.67 -2.19
C ARG A 6 16.26 49.40 -1.64
N SER A 7 16.98 49.48 -0.52
CA SER A 7 17.59 48.30 0.11
C SER A 7 16.56 47.35 0.74
N LEU A 8 15.45 47.88 1.24
CA LEU A 8 14.37 47.10 1.84
C LEU A 8 13.71 46.16 0.82
N PHE A 9 13.50 46.61 -0.42
CA PHE A 9 12.94 45.76 -1.48
C PHE A 9 13.86 44.60 -1.88
N PHE A 10 15.17 44.80 -1.86
CA PHE A 10 16.14 43.72 -2.15
C PHE A 10 16.15 42.65 -1.05
N VAL A 11 16.07 43.06 0.22
CA VAL A 11 16.03 42.10 1.35
C VAL A 11 14.73 41.31 1.35
N VAL A 12 13.59 41.97 1.13
CA VAL A 12 12.28 41.29 1.06
C VAL A 12 12.21 40.33 -0.13
N GLY A 13 12.70 40.75 -1.31
CA GLY A 13 12.75 39.87 -2.49
C GLY A 13 13.61 38.63 -2.28
N PHE A 14 14.74 38.76 -1.59
CA PHE A 14 15.64 37.64 -1.30
C PHE A 14 15.02 36.64 -0.31
N VAL A 15 14.32 37.13 0.72
CA VAL A 15 13.61 36.27 1.68
C VAL A 15 12.47 35.50 1.01
N VAL A 16 11.72 36.14 0.11
CA VAL A 16 10.65 35.47 -0.67
C VAL A 16 11.23 34.35 -1.54
N LEU A 17 12.35 34.57 -2.22
CA LEU A 17 13.00 33.54 -3.03
C LEU A 17 13.47 32.34 -2.20
N ILE A 18 14.01 32.57 -0.99
CA ILE A 18 14.41 31.48 -0.10
C ILE A 18 13.19 30.69 0.38
N VAL A 19 12.11 31.36 0.77
CA VAL A 19 10.89 30.69 1.26
C VAL A 19 10.22 29.89 0.16
N PHE A 20 10.10 30.43 -1.06
CA PHE A 20 9.53 29.70 -2.20
C PHE A 20 10.45 28.59 -2.69
N GLY A 21 11.78 28.79 -2.68
CA GLY A 21 12.74 27.73 -3.01
C GLY A 21 12.69 26.57 -2.04
N PHE A 22 12.61 26.86 -0.73
CA PHE A 22 12.50 25.83 0.31
C PHE A 22 11.13 25.14 0.29
N GLY A 23 10.04 25.88 0.09
CA GLY A 23 8.70 25.34 -0.08
C GLY A 23 8.58 24.45 -1.32
N GLY A 24 9.13 24.90 -2.45
CA GLY A 24 9.19 24.13 -3.70
C GLY A 24 10.03 22.86 -3.55
N TYR A 25 11.16 22.93 -2.82
CA TYR A 25 11.98 21.76 -2.52
C TYR A 25 11.24 20.72 -1.66
N GLN A 26 10.50 21.17 -0.64
CA GLN A 26 9.70 20.27 0.21
C GLN A 26 8.52 19.65 -0.54
N ILE A 27 7.84 20.42 -1.39
CA ILE A 27 6.73 19.93 -2.21
C ILE A 27 7.24 18.98 -3.32
N GLY A 28 8.39 19.26 -3.93
CA GLY A 28 9.03 18.38 -4.91
C GLY A 28 9.37 17.01 -4.33
N ARG A 29 9.82 16.94 -3.06
CA ARG A 29 10.03 15.66 -2.35
C ARG A 29 8.73 14.95 -1.96
N PHE A 30 7.61 15.66 -1.93
CA PHE A 30 6.29 15.08 -1.61
C PHE A 30 5.58 14.53 -2.85
N PHE A 31 5.80 15.12 -4.03
CA PHE A 31 5.21 14.68 -5.31
C PHE A 31 6.10 13.75 -6.14
N LEU A 32 7.41 13.69 -5.88
CA LEU A 32 8.25 12.58 -6.32
C LEU A 32 8.00 11.37 -5.38
N ARG A 33 6.77 10.84 -5.42
CA ARG A 33 6.54 9.45 -5.03
C ARG A 33 7.46 8.62 -5.90
N GLU A 34 8.38 7.93 -5.26
CA GLU A 34 9.26 6.97 -5.91
C GLU A 34 8.41 6.08 -6.83
N PRO A 35 8.80 5.91 -8.12
CA PRO A 35 8.21 4.85 -8.92
C PRO A 35 8.43 3.56 -8.14
N THR A 36 7.34 2.85 -7.85
CA THR A 36 7.33 1.54 -7.19
C THR A 36 8.47 0.72 -7.79
N ALA A 37 9.51 0.49 -6.99
CA ALA A 37 10.61 -0.33 -7.44
C ALA A 37 10.02 -1.72 -7.75
N LYS A 38 10.21 -2.18 -8.98
CA LYS A 38 9.79 -3.50 -9.45
C LYS A 38 10.32 -4.56 -8.48
N ASN A 39 9.43 -5.03 -7.61
CA ASN A 39 9.72 -5.92 -6.51
C ASN A 39 9.24 -7.31 -6.94
N SER A 40 10.15 -8.26 -6.99
CA SER A 40 9.91 -9.59 -7.53
C SER A 40 10.71 -10.58 -6.71
N VAL A 41 10.11 -11.71 -6.36
CA VAL A 41 10.67 -12.67 -5.41
C VAL A 41 10.47 -14.08 -5.94
N ASP A 42 11.36 -15.03 -5.67
CA ASP A 42 11.16 -16.39 -6.18
C ASP A 42 9.89 -17.06 -5.59
N ALA A 43 9.13 -17.78 -6.42
CA ALA A 43 7.83 -18.39 -6.10
C ALA A 43 7.89 -19.52 -5.06
N LYS A 44 9.10 -20.04 -4.77
CA LYS A 44 9.34 -20.96 -3.66
C LYS A 44 10.49 -20.41 -2.82
N PRO A 45 10.39 -20.34 -1.48
CA PRO A 45 11.55 -20.05 -0.66
C PRO A 45 12.54 -21.19 -0.84
N VAL A 46 13.58 -20.99 -1.64
CA VAL A 46 14.76 -21.84 -1.62
C VAL A 46 15.22 -21.86 -0.17
N LYS A 47 15.27 -23.05 0.43
CA LYS A 47 15.75 -23.31 1.78
C LYS A 47 17.24 -22.97 1.84
N ASN A 48 17.53 -21.67 1.85
CA ASN A 48 18.84 -21.07 1.88
C ASN A 48 18.85 -20.20 3.13
N ASP A 49 19.77 -20.50 4.04
CA ASP A 49 19.82 -20.03 5.43
C ASP A 49 20.12 -18.52 5.59
N LYS A 50 19.63 -17.67 4.67
CA LYS A 50 19.89 -16.23 4.63
C LYS A 50 18.66 -15.37 4.35
N VAL A 51 17.46 -15.95 4.30
CA VAL A 51 16.24 -15.15 4.24
C VAL A 51 16.01 -14.53 5.62
N ARG A 52 16.36 -13.25 5.76
CA ARG A 52 16.12 -12.50 7.01
C ARG A 52 14.76 -11.82 6.90
N ALA A 53 13.79 -12.35 7.65
CA ALA A 53 12.56 -11.63 7.93
C ALA A 53 12.90 -10.39 8.78
N SER A 54 12.28 -9.27 8.47
CA SER A 54 12.45 -8.00 9.17
C SER A 54 11.11 -7.30 9.29
N LEU A 55 10.89 -6.61 10.41
CA LEU A 55 9.74 -5.74 10.56
C LEU A 55 10.07 -4.37 9.98
N GLY A 56 9.14 -3.80 9.22
CA GLY A 56 9.16 -2.39 8.90
C GLY A 56 8.73 -1.53 10.08
N ASN A 57 8.60 -0.23 9.83
CA ASN A 57 8.15 0.70 10.85
C ASN A 57 6.68 0.45 11.19
N PHE A 58 6.38 0.47 12.48
CA PHE A 58 5.02 0.50 12.95
C PHE A 58 4.40 1.86 12.66
N ARG A 59 3.19 1.85 12.13
CA ARG A 59 2.33 3.01 12.04
C ARG A 59 1.02 2.72 12.75
N LYS A 60 0.43 3.75 13.36
CA LYS A 60 -0.88 3.63 13.99
C LYS A 60 -1.97 3.64 12.92
N LEU A 61 -2.97 2.78 13.06
CA LEU A 61 -4.21 2.85 12.29
C LEU A 61 -5.09 3.95 12.88
N GLU A 62 -5.54 4.87 12.04
CA GLU A 62 -6.11 6.14 12.48
C GLU A 62 -7.36 5.91 13.34
N GLY A 63 -7.47 6.62 14.47
CA GLY A 63 -8.63 6.48 15.37
C GLY A 63 -8.76 5.14 16.11
N THR A 64 -7.79 4.23 16.04
CA THR A 64 -7.81 2.93 16.74
C THR A 64 -6.66 2.79 17.76
N SER A 65 -6.64 1.68 18.52
CA SER A 65 -5.50 1.28 19.34
C SER A 65 -4.51 0.37 18.60
N TYR A 66 -4.72 0.08 17.31
CA TYR A 66 -3.89 -0.86 16.57
C TYR A 66 -2.73 -0.19 15.84
N LEU A 67 -1.59 -0.86 15.88
CA LEU A 67 -0.41 -0.55 15.08
C LEU A 67 -0.25 -1.64 14.01
N ILE A 68 0.21 -1.25 12.83
CA ILE A 68 0.52 -2.16 11.72
C ILE A 68 1.98 -1.96 11.29
N ALA A 69 2.68 -3.05 11.01
CA ALA A 69 3.99 -3.04 10.39
C ALA A 69 4.09 -4.10 9.28
N PRO A 70 4.71 -3.79 8.13
CA PRO A 70 4.97 -4.81 7.11
C PRO A 70 6.04 -5.79 7.60
N VAL A 71 5.82 -7.08 7.35
CA VAL A 71 6.82 -8.13 7.52
C VAL A 71 7.53 -8.30 6.18
N ASN A 72 8.77 -7.83 6.12
CA ASN A 72 9.56 -7.80 4.90
C ASN A 72 10.58 -8.93 4.87
N TYR A 73 10.73 -9.56 3.72
CA TYR A 73 11.78 -10.54 3.48
C TYR A 73 12.85 -9.90 2.61
N GLN A 74 14.09 -9.84 3.12
CA GLN A 74 15.24 -9.45 2.32
C GLN A 74 15.82 -10.69 1.66
N GLN A 75 15.78 -10.73 0.33
CA GLN A 75 16.58 -11.67 -0.45
C GLN A 75 17.84 -10.94 -0.93
N ASP A 76 19.00 -11.41 -0.47
CA ASP A 76 20.29 -10.96 -0.99
C ASP A 76 20.50 -11.54 -2.38
N TYR A 77 20.11 -10.82 -3.43
CA TYR A 77 20.54 -11.14 -4.79
C TYR A 77 21.97 -10.63 -5.00
N ARG A 78 22.92 -11.57 -5.13
CA ARG A 78 24.26 -11.27 -5.65
C ARG A 78 24.21 -11.24 -7.18
N GLN A 79 23.86 -10.09 -7.75
CA GLN A 79 24.07 -9.80 -9.16
C GLN A 79 25.12 -8.69 -9.28
N ASN A 80 26.05 -8.87 -10.22
CA ASN A 80 27.28 -8.09 -10.39
C ASN A 80 27.16 -6.57 -10.11
N SER A 81 28.14 -6.07 -9.35
CA SER A 81 28.52 -4.67 -9.07
C SER A 81 27.50 -3.68 -8.47
N TYR A 82 26.21 -4.01 -8.31
CA TYR A 82 25.26 -3.16 -7.59
C TYR A 82 24.26 -4.03 -6.80
N ALA A 83 24.45 -4.12 -5.48
CA ALA A 83 23.52 -4.80 -4.59
C ALA A 83 22.23 -3.96 -4.43
N LYS A 84 21.20 -4.24 -5.23
CA LYS A 84 19.87 -3.65 -5.09
C LYS A 84 19.05 -4.52 -4.14
N LYS A 85 18.78 -4.01 -2.92
CA LYS A 85 17.91 -4.69 -1.94
C LYS A 85 16.44 -4.41 -2.29
N ALA A 86 15.77 -5.33 -2.95
CA ALA A 86 14.32 -5.31 -3.06
C ALA A 86 13.73 -5.88 -1.77
N SER A 87 13.09 -5.03 -0.97
CA SER A 87 12.35 -5.45 0.22
C SER A 87 10.91 -5.72 -0.22
N THR A 88 10.43 -6.95 0.00
CA THR A 88 9.07 -7.34 -0.36
C THR A 88 8.25 -7.64 0.87
N THR A 89 7.03 -7.10 0.92
CA THR A 89 6.13 -7.32 2.05
C THR A 89 5.43 -8.66 1.86
N ARG A 90 5.71 -9.57 2.80
CA ARG A 90 5.22 -10.95 2.79
C ARG A 90 4.02 -11.18 3.70
N ASN A 91 3.85 -10.28 4.67
CA ASN A 91 2.76 -10.32 5.63
C ASN A 91 2.67 -8.97 6.35
N TYR A 92 1.72 -8.81 7.24
CA TYR A 92 1.62 -7.69 8.17
C TYR A 92 1.50 -8.19 9.60
N LEU A 93 2.16 -7.49 10.52
CA LEU A 93 2.01 -7.69 11.95
C LEU A 93 1.13 -6.58 12.51
N PHE A 94 0.07 -6.97 13.20
CA PHE A 94 -0.83 -6.09 13.92
C PHE A 94 -0.55 -6.21 15.42
N VAL A 95 -0.50 -5.07 16.11
CA VAL A 95 -0.26 -5.00 17.55
C VAL A 95 -1.27 -4.07 18.18
N ASN A 96 -1.99 -4.53 19.21
CA ASN A 96 -2.84 -3.67 20.02
C ASN A 96 -1.99 -2.90 21.04
N ALA A 97 -1.99 -1.58 20.96
CA ALA A 97 -1.18 -0.71 21.82
C ALA A 97 -1.62 -0.73 23.30
N ASN A 98 -2.85 -1.17 23.59
CA ASN A 98 -3.38 -1.18 24.96
C ASN A 98 -2.88 -2.39 25.76
N ASP A 99 -2.95 -3.59 25.17
CA ASP A 99 -2.64 -4.86 25.85
C ASP A 99 -1.39 -5.57 25.29
N LYS A 100 -0.79 -5.04 24.21
CA LYS A 100 0.39 -5.57 23.52
C LYS A 100 0.17 -6.93 22.86
N SER A 101 -1.09 -7.37 22.72
CA SER A 101 -1.43 -8.54 21.90
C SER A 101 -1.02 -8.28 20.45
N ALA A 102 -0.55 -9.33 19.78
CA ALA A 102 -0.05 -9.24 18.43
C ALA A 102 -0.51 -10.43 17.60
N GLN A 103 -0.81 -10.20 16.32
CA GLN A 103 -1.13 -11.25 15.37
C GLN A 103 -0.62 -10.92 13.97
N GLN A 104 -0.27 -11.96 13.23
CA GLN A 104 -0.01 -11.84 11.79
C GLN A 104 -1.34 -11.81 11.03
N LEU A 105 -1.36 -11.11 9.90
CA LEU A 105 -2.55 -11.01 9.04
C LEU A 105 -2.96 -12.37 8.47
N VAL A 106 -1.97 -13.14 8.02
CA VAL A 106 -2.13 -14.51 7.51
C VAL A 106 -1.14 -15.43 8.23
N PRO A 107 -1.44 -16.73 8.37
CA PRO A 107 -0.59 -17.66 9.14
C PRO A 107 0.76 -17.96 8.48
N GLU A 108 0.85 -17.79 7.16
CA GLU A 108 2.04 -18.09 6.35
C GLU A 108 2.58 -16.82 5.68
N ASN A 109 3.86 -16.83 5.29
CA ASN A 109 4.53 -15.66 4.67
C ASN A 109 4.81 -15.87 3.17
N ASP A 110 4.00 -16.71 2.53
CA ASP A 110 4.23 -17.15 1.14
C ASP A 110 3.67 -16.16 0.12
N TYR A 111 2.80 -15.26 0.56
CA TYR A 111 2.16 -14.27 -0.30
C TYR A 111 3.05 -13.04 -0.53
N LEU A 112 2.74 -12.27 -1.56
CA LEU A 112 3.33 -10.95 -1.80
C LEU A 112 2.20 -9.91 -1.69
N PHE A 113 2.29 -9.04 -0.69
CA PHE A 113 1.37 -7.93 -0.52
C PHE A 113 1.90 -6.72 -1.30
N LEU A 114 1.18 -6.33 -2.34
CA LEU A 114 1.51 -5.17 -3.17
C LEU A 114 0.97 -3.88 -2.56
N ASN A 115 -0.19 -3.96 -1.91
CA ASN A 115 -0.87 -2.82 -1.31
C ASN A 115 -1.61 -3.21 -0.03
N ALA A 116 -1.70 -2.26 0.91
CA ALA A 116 -2.49 -2.37 2.13
C ALA A 116 -2.99 -0.97 2.53
N GLN A 117 -4.30 -0.76 2.55
CA GLN A 117 -4.90 0.54 2.80
C GLN A 117 -6.04 0.46 3.81
N GLU A 118 -6.14 1.51 4.62
CA GLU A 118 -7.23 1.70 5.56
C GLU A 118 -8.51 2.12 4.83
N VAL A 119 -9.64 1.58 5.30
CA VAL A 119 -10.97 2.11 4.97
C VAL A 119 -11.47 2.85 6.20
N PHE A 120 -11.86 4.11 6.02
CA PHE A 120 -12.17 5.00 7.13
C PHE A 120 -13.68 5.16 7.34
N LEU A 121 -14.11 5.30 8.58
CA LEU A 121 -15.33 6.02 8.89
C LEU A 121 -15.09 7.51 8.64
N GLU A 122 -15.72 8.08 7.63
CA GLU A 122 -15.70 9.53 7.43
C GLU A 122 -16.63 10.21 8.43
N ARG A 123 -16.05 10.89 9.42
CA ARG A 123 -16.72 11.93 10.21
C ARG A 123 -16.07 13.27 9.88
N ARG A 124 -16.85 14.36 9.94
CA ARG A 124 -16.44 15.71 9.52
C ARG A 124 -15.11 16.23 10.15
N ALA A 125 -14.65 15.65 11.26
CA ALA A 125 -13.43 16.09 11.96
C ALA A 125 -12.37 14.98 12.17
N ASP A 126 -12.76 13.70 12.18
CA ASP A 126 -11.86 12.59 12.52
C ASP A 126 -12.01 11.44 11.52
N LYS A 127 -10.90 10.83 11.12
CA LYS A 127 -10.89 9.56 10.41
C LYS A 127 -10.63 8.43 11.39
N ILE A 128 -11.49 7.42 11.35
CA ILE A 128 -11.35 6.22 12.18
C ILE A 128 -11.30 5.02 11.25
N ALA A 129 -10.19 4.29 11.22
CA ALA A 129 -10.09 3.06 10.45
C ALA A 129 -11.19 2.07 10.89
N ARG A 130 -11.85 1.45 9.91
CA ARG A 130 -12.90 0.45 10.10
C ARG A 130 -12.51 -0.93 9.59
N GLY A 131 -11.45 -0.99 8.80
CA GLY A 131 -10.88 -2.21 8.28
C GLY A 131 -9.74 -1.88 7.34
N MET A 132 -9.18 -2.94 6.79
CA MET A 132 -8.10 -2.87 5.82
C MET A 132 -8.54 -3.59 4.55
N TRP A 133 -8.02 -3.14 3.41
CA TRP A 133 -8.06 -3.90 2.16
C TRP A 133 -6.67 -4.05 1.58
N TYR A 134 -6.48 -5.10 0.81
CA TYR A 134 -5.19 -5.57 0.34
C TYR A 134 -5.25 -5.96 -1.13
N GLU A 135 -4.11 -5.78 -1.81
CA GLU A 135 -3.81 -6.39 -3.09
C GLU A 135 -2.70 -7.41 -2.88
N VAL A 136 -2.97 -8.67 -3.19
CA VAL A 136 -2.14 -9.81 -2.80
C VAL A 136 -1.85 -10.68 -4.01
N VAL A 137 -0.61 -11.11 -4.17
CA VAL A 137 -0.22 -12.13 -5.13
C VAL A 137 0.09 -13.42 -4.35
N LYS A 138 -0.56 -14.52 -4.73
CA LYS A 138 -0.49 -15.79 -3.99
C LYS A 138 0.24 -16.90 -4.73
N ALA A 139 0.28 -16.82 -6.06
CA ALA A 139 0.94 -17.80 -6.91
C ALA A 139 1.59 -17.12 -8.11
N ASP A 140 2.65 -17.74 -8.61
CA ASP A 140 3.21 -17.45 -9.93
C ASP A 140 2.22 -17.96 -10.97
N SER A 141 1.56 -17.05 -11.64
CA SER A 141 0.48 -17.30 -12.60
C SER A 141 0.96 -17.28 -14.06
N ASN A 142 2.22 -16.87 -14.27
CA ASN A 142 2.84 -16.79 -15.60
C ASN A 142 4.02 -17.78 -15.77
N ASP A 143 4.29 -18.61 -14.75
CA ASP A 143 5.30 -19.65 -14.68
C ASP A 143 6.75 -19.14 -14.88
N ASP A 144 7.04 -17.87 -14.59
CA ASP A 144 8.39 -17.28 -14.69
C ASP A 144 9.27 -17.56 -13.45
N LYS A 145 8.72 -18.30 -12.49
CA LYS A 145 9.29 -18.69 -11.19
C LYS A 145 9.44 -17.52 -10.22
N ARG A 146 8.82 -16.38 -10.50
CA ARG A 146 8.79 -15.20 -9.64
C ARG A 146 7.36 -14.94 -9.23
N LEU A 147 7.21 -14.48 -8.00
CA LEU A 147 6.01 -13.88 -7.46
C LEU A 147 6.21 -12.37 -7.55
N ASP A 148 5.51 -11.72 -8.47
CA ASP A 148 5.61 -10.28 -8.71
C ASP A 148 4.30 -9.63 -9.17
N GLU A 149 4.32 -8.32 -9.42
CA GLU A 149 3.15 -7.52 -9.83
C GLU A 149 2.52 -7.94 -11.17
N LYS A 150 3.18 -8.77 -11.98
CA LYS A 150 2.61 -9.29 -13.22
C LYS A 150 1.68 -10.46 -12.98
N ASP A 151 1.84 -11.15 -11.85
CA ASP A 151 0.99 -12.27 -11.51
C ASP A 151 -0.42 -11.84 -11.17
N LYS A 152 -1.36 -12.76 -11.28
CA LYS A 152 -2.75 -12.53 -10.88
C LYS A 152 -2.84 -12.16 -9.40
N LYS A 153 -3.78 -11.27 -9.12
CA LYS A 153 -4.00 -10.66 -7.81
C LYS A 153 -5.27 -11.21 -7.19
N THR A 154 -5.25 -11.24 -5.87
CA THR A 154 -6.41 -11.42 -5.02
C THR A 154 -6.63 -10.10 -4.28
N ILE A 155 -7.86 -9.61 -4.31
CA ILE A 155 -8.33 -8.53 -3.45
C ILE A 155 -8.86 -9.15 -2.16
N ALA A 156 -8.33 -8.70 -1.04
CA ALA A 156 -8.70 -9.21 0.28
C ALA A 156 -8.97 -8.07 1.26
N VAL A 157 -9.63 -8.40 2.37
CA VAL A 157 -10.01 -7.45 3.42
C VAL A 157 -9.85 -8.08 4.81
N SER A 158 -9.70 -7.25 5.83
CA SER A 158 -9.64 -7.69 7.24
C SER A 158 -10.19 -6.61 8.18
N ASP A 159 -10.36 -6.97 9.44
CA ASP A 159 -10.59 -6.01 10.52
C ASP A 159 -9.33 -5.16 10.81
N VAL A 160 -9.48 -4.05 11.55
CA VAL A 160 -8.37 -3.19 11.97
C VAL A 160 -7.35 -3.90 12.87
N SER A 161 -7.76 -4.98 13.52
CA SER A 161 -6.86 -5.84 14.27
C SER A 161 -6.00 -6.76 13.39
N GLY A 162 -6.32 -6.87 12.10
CA GLY A 162 -5.76 -7.87 11.19
C GLY A 162 -6.46 -9.22 11.25
N SER A 163 -7.47 -9.40 12.12
CA SER A 163 -8.26 -10.63 12.15
C SER A 163 -9.24 -10.71 10.99
N ASP A 164 -9.83 -11.89 10.80
CA ASP A 164 -10.84 -12.17 9.79
C ASP A 164 -10.40 -11.82 8.36
N TYR A 165 -9.12 -12.04 8.04
CA TYR A 165 -8.63 -11.92 6.66
C TYR A 165 -9.51 -12.76 5.72
N THR A 166 -10.09 -12.11 4.72
CA THR A 166 -11.05 -12.70 3.80
C THR A 166 -10.74 -12.24 2.38
N GLU A 167 -10.59 -13.20 1.49
CA GLU A 167 -10.41 -12.98 0.06
C GLU A 167 -11.79 -12.76 -0.58
N VAL A 168 -11.93 -11.69 -1.37
CA VAL A 168 -13.23 -11.25 -1.88
C VAL A 168 -13.31 -11.25 -3.40
N ILE A 169 -12.17 -11.09 -4.09
CA ILE A 169 -12.08 -11.19 -5.55
C ILE A 169 -10.74 -11.86 -5.88
N ASP A 170 -10.80 -12.99 -6.57
CA ASP A 170 -9.62 -13.75 -6.98
C ASP A 170 -9.32 -13.60 -8.49
N GLU A 171 -8.14 -14.05 -8.90
CA GLU A 171 -7.71 -14.16 -10.30
C GLU A 171 -7.73 -12.83 -11.08
N VAL A 172 -7.59 -11.70 -10.38
CA VAL A 172 -7.56 -10.35 -10.98
C VAL A 172 -6.30 -10.18 -11.81
N ASP A 173 -6.45 -9.93 -13.11
CA ASP A 173 -5.32 -9.71 -14.01
C ASP A 173 -4.59 -8.41 -13.67
N ARG A 174 -5.36 -7.35 -13.40
CA ARG A 174 -4.82 -6.03 -13.09
C ARG A 174 -5.77 -5.21 -12.23
N LEU A 175 -5.24 -4.60 -11.18
CA LEU A 175 -5.94 -3.56 -10.43
C LEU A 175 -5.83 -2.22 -11.17
N LEU A 176 -6.96 -1.61 -11.51
CA LEU A 176 -7.02 -0.31 -12.18
C LEU A 176 -7.13 0.85 -11.18
N GLY A 177 -7.72 0.60 -10.02
CA GLY A 177 -7.79 1.55 -8.92
C GLY A 177 -8.85 1.18 -7.88
N SER A 178 -8.99 2.03 -6.87
CA SER A 178 -10.06 1.89 -5.89
C SER A 178 -10.57 3.26 -5.42
N HIS A 179 -11.79 3.28 -4.90
CA HIS A 179 -12.42 4.46 -4.35
C HIS A 179 -13.32 4.08 -3.18
N GLN A 180 -13.12 4.72 -2.03
CA GLN A 180 -14.00 4.54 -0.89
C GLN A 180 -15.29 5.34 -1.07
N LYS A 181 -16.40 4.66 -1.36
CA LYS A 181 -17.73 5.28 -1.60
C LYS A 181 -18.36 5.81 -0.30
N ASN A 182 -18.16 5.10 0.81
CA ASN A 182 -18.64 5.47 2.14
C ASN A 182 -17.86 4.70 3.22
N SER A 183 -18.29 4.77 4.48
CA SER A 183 -17.60 4.15 5.62
C SER A 183 -17.54 2.62 5.62
N THR A 184 -18.25 1.95 4.71
CA THR A 184 -18.34 0.49 4.65
C THR A 184 -18.15 -0.08 3.25
N THR A 185 -18.25 0.74 2.22
CA THR A 185 -18.21 0.31 0.81
C THR A 185 -16.95 0.82 0.14
N LEU A 186 -16.16 -0.12 -0.37
CA LEU A 186 -15.03 0.12 -1.25
C LEU A 186 -15.43 -0.26 -2.68
N LEU A 187 -15.23 0.66 -3.62
CA LEU A 187 -15.26 0.37 -5.03
C LEU A 187 -13.86 -0.03 -5.47
N VAL A 188 -13.75 -1.15 -6.17
CA VAL A 188 -12.50 -1.61 -6.78
C VAL A 188 -12.72 -1.76 -8.27
N PHE A 189 -11.83 -1.16 -9.05
CA PHE A 189 -11.84 -1.19 -10.51
C PHE A 189 -10.72 -2.12 -10.95
N TYR A 190 -11.05 -3.15 -11.72
CA TYR A 190 -10.10 -4.21 -12.03
C TYR A 190 -10.38 -4.87 -13.38
N GLU A 191 -9.36 -5.52 -13.92
CA GLU A 191 -9.44 -6.35 -15.11
C GLU A 191 -9.48 -7.83 -14.70
N LEU A 192 -10.39 -8.58 -15.31
CA LEU A 192 -10.56 -10.02 -15.12
C LEU A 192 -10.95 -10.66 -16.46
N ASP A 193 -10.16 -11.61 -16.93
CA ASP A 193 -10.31 -12.29 -18.22
C ASP A 193 -10.44 -11.29 -19.39
N GLY A 194 -9.59 -10.24 -19.36
CA GLY A 194 -9.55 -9.19 -20.39
C GLY A 194 -10.78 -8.28 -20.44
N ARG A 195 -11.64 -8.30 -19.39
CA ARG A 195 -12.76 -7.37 -19.23
C ARG A 195 -12.58 -6.52 -17.98
N GLU A 196 -12.99 -5.27 -18.08
CA GLU A 196 -12.93 -4.32 -16.97
C GLU A 196 -14.22 -4.38 -16.14
N TYR A 197 -14.07 -4.36 -14.82
CA TYR A 197 -15.17 -4.44 -13.86
C TYR A 197 -15.03 -3.35 -12.80
N VAL A 198 -16.16 -3.02 -12.20
CA VAL A 198 -16.24 -2.39 -10.88
C VAL A 198 -16.91 -3.36 -9.90
N GLY A 199 -16.25 -3.61 -8.77
CA GLY A 199 -16.78 -4.39 -7.67
C GLY A 199 -17.09 -3.50 -6.46
N GLU A 200 -18.26 -3.69 -5.84
CA GLU A 200 -18.60 -3.09 -4.55
C GLU A 200 -18.31 -4.09 -3.43
N ILE A 201 -17.29 -3.82 -2.62
CA ILE A 201 -16.94 -4.66 -1.47
C ILE A 201 -17.48 -4.00 -0.20
N ASN A 202 -18.24 -4.75 0.59
CA ASN A 202 -18.58 -4.33 1.94
C ASN A 202 -17.48 -4.79 2.90
N ILE A 203 -16.73 -3.84 3.45
CA ILE A 203 -15.55 -4.12 4.28
C ILE A 203 -15.90 -4.73 5.63
N LEU A 204 -17.02 -4.32 6.24
CA LEU A 204 -17.42 -4.86 7.55
C LEU A 204 -17.94 -6.30 7.43
N ARG A 205 -18.71 -6.58 6.37
CA ARG A 205 -19.23 -7.91 6.08
C ARG A 205 -18.20 -8.79 5.37
N ARG A 206 -17.14 -8.19 4.83
CA ARG A 206 -16.05 -8.83 4.09
C ARG A 206 -16.53 -9.65 2.90
N VAL A 207 -17.42 -9.06 2.10
CA VAL A 207 -18.00 -9.71 0.92
C VAL A 207 -18.06 -8.76 -0.27
N LEU A 208 -17.88 -9.31 -1.46
CA LEU A 208 -18.29 -8.68 -2.70
C LEU A 208 -19.82 -8.64 -2.74
N VAL A 209 -20.39 -7.44 -2.79
CA VAL A 209 -21.84 -7.21 -2.80
C VAL A 209 -22.37 -7.19 -4.21
N GLU A 210 -21.66 -6.52 -5.10
CA GLU A 210 -22.06 -6.32 -6.50
C GLU A 210 -20.82 -6.28 -7.39
N GLN A 211 -20.96 -6.75 -8.62
CA GLN A 211 -19.95 -6.68 -9.65
C GLN A 211 -20.61 -6.30 -10.97
N GLN A 212 -20.08 -5.28 -11.62
CA GLN A 212 -20.60 -4.77 -12.89
C GLN A 212 -19.46 -4.65 -13.91
N VAL A 213 -19.73 -5.09 -15.14
CA VAL A 213 -18.83 -4.89 -16.29
C VAL A 213 -18.83 -3.40 -16.67
N LEU A 214 -17.65 -2.81 -16.82
CA LEU A 214 -17.51 -1.44 -17.29
C LEU A 214 -17.66 -1.36 -18.82
N PRO A 215 -18.16 -0.24 -19.35
CA PRO A 215 -18.23 -0.03 -20.80
C PRO A 215 -16.84 -0.09 -21.44
N ALA A 216 -16.72 -0.82 -22.55
CA ALA A 216 -15.47 -0.87 -23.31
C ALA A 216 -15.12 0.52 -23.86
N ILE A 217 -13.89 0.97 -23.61
CA ILE A 217 -13.32 2.18 -24.21
C ILE A 217 -12.79 1.77 -25.60
N ARG A 218 -13.53 2.10 -26.65
CA ARG A 218 -13.12 1.93 -28.04
C ARG A 218 -12.46 3.19 -28.58
#